data_AF-A0A1H4HCC0-F1
#
_entry.id   AF-A0A1H4HCC0-F1
#
_cell.length_a   1.000
_cell.length_b   1.000
_cell.length_c   1.000
_cell.angle_alpha   90.00
_cell.angle_beta   90.00
_cell.angle_gamma   90.00
#
_symmetry.space_group_name_H-M   'P 1'
#
loop_
_entity.id
_entity.type
_entity.pdbx_description
1 polymer ?
#
loop_
_entity_poly.entity_id
_entity_poly.type
_entity_poly.pdbx_seq_one_letter_code
_entity_poly.pdbx_strand_id
1 'polypeptide(L)'
;MKTSSSQTIDPVASLSLFLPSGILDYFTLVNHVSQDTCFILYLEEKATIPAEYSDLHLHSKGFLPEIEVQDFPIRGKAVYLRIKRRRW
;
A
#
# COMPACT_ATOMS: atom_id res chain seq x y z
N MET A 1 11.21 15.74 -36.59
CA MET A 1 11.79 14.73 -35.68
C MET A 1 11.04 14.81 -34.36
N LYS A 2 10.21 13.80 -34.05
CA LYS A 2 9.50 13.74 -32.76
C LYS A 2 10.50 13.20 -31.74
N THR A 3 10.87 14.01 -30.77
CA THR A 3 11.74 13.64 -29.67
C THR A 3 11.05 12.57 -28.84
N SER A 4 11.64 11.37 -28.79
CA SER A 4 11.18 10.29 -27.93
C SER A 4 11.42 10.72 -26.48
N SER A 5 10.35 11.08 -25.77
CA SER A 5 10.40 11.33 -24.33
C SER A 5 10.68 10.00 -23.64
N SER A 6 11.88 9.84 -23.06
CA SER A 6 12.16 8.74 -22.14
C SER A 6 11.25 8.91 -20.91
N GLN A 7 10.16 8.17 -20.85
CA GLN A 7 9.34 8.08 -19.65
C GLN A 7 10.14 7.35 -18.57
N THR A 8 10.53 8.08 -17.52
CA THR A 8 11.08 7.48 -16.31
C THR A 8 9.96 6.76 -15.58
N ILE A 9 10.14 5.46 -15.31
CA ILE A 9 9.15 4.67 -14.56
C ILE A 9 9.25 5.06 -13.10
N ASP A 10 8.20 5.67 -12.55
CA ASP A 10 8.11 5.93 -11.11
C ASP A 10 8.01 4.59 -10.36
N PRO A 11 8.99 4.25 -9.48
CA PRO A 11 9.02 2.95 -8.82
C PRO A 11 7.81 2.68 -7.91
N VAL A 12 7.19 3.74 -7.39
CA VAL A 12 5.97 3.63 -6.58
C VAL A 12 4.76 3.39 -7.46
N ALA A 13 4.69 4.02 -8.64
CA ALA A 13 3.60 3.83 -9.58
C ALA A 13 3.60 2.40 -10.14
N SER A 14 4.77 1.81 -10.38
CA SER A 14 4.87 0.43 -10.87
C SER A 14 4.37 -0.61 -9.86
N LEU A 15 4.32 -0.28 -8.57
CA LEU A 15 3.78 -1.15 -7.53
C LEU A 15 2.28 -1.40 -7.68
N SER A 16 1.54 -0.45 -8.26
CA SER A 16 0.11 -0.60 -8.55
C SER A 16 -0.20 -1.71 -9.56
N LEU A 17 0.82 -2.18 -10.31
CA LEU A 17 0.68 -3.30 -11.25
C LEU A 17 0.63 -4.66 -10.56
N PHE A 18 1.12 -4.74 -9.33
CA PHE A 18 1.26 -5.99 -8.58
C PHE A 18 0.31 -6.07 -7.39
N LEU A 19 -0.15 -4.93 -6.89
CA LEU A 19 -1.03 -4.85 -5.74
C LEU A 19 -2.49 -4.74 -6.15
N PRO A 20 -3.44 -5.08 -5.25
CA PRO A 20 -4.85 -4.86 -5.49
C PRO A 20 -5.14 -3.41 -5.88
N SER A 21 -6.01 -3.22 -6.86
CA SER A 21 -6.38 -1.90 -7.36
C SER A 21 -6.90 -1.01 -6.22
N GLY A 22 -6.42 0.23 -6.16
CA GLY A 22 -6.83 1.23 -5.17
C GLY A 22 -6.20 1.09 -3.78
N ILE A 23 -5.38 0.07 -3.50
CA ILE A 23 -4.80 -0.09 -2.16
C ILE A 23 -3.85 1.05 -1.80
N LEU A 24 -3.09 1.55 -2.78
CA LEU A 24 -2.13 2.63 -2.59
C LEU A 24 -2.79 4.01 -2.45
N ASP A 25 -4.10 4.12 -2.70
CA ASP A 25 -4.85 5.36 -2.48
C ASP A 25 -5.03 5.59 -0.98
N TYR A 26 -5.32 4.54 -0.22
CA TYR A 26 -5.60 4.58 1.22
C TYR A 26 -4.41 4.21 2.09
N PHE A 27 -3.52 3.34 1.60
CA PHE A 27 -2.40 2.82 2.37
C PHE A 27 -1.06 3.25 1.79
N THR A 28 -0.08 3.44 2.67
CA THR A 28 1.31 3.68 2.31
C THR A 28 2.11 2.41 2.61
N LEU A 29 2.92 1.96 1.65
CA LEU A 29 3.91 0.92 1.89
C LEU A 29 5.02 1.49 2.78
N VAL A 30 5.10 1.01 4.01
CA VAL A 30 6.09 1.50 4.99
C VAL A 30 7.30 0.58 5.12
N ASN A 31 7.14 -0.71 4.82
CA ASN A 31 8.22 -1.67 4.89
C ASN A 31 7.95 -2.89 4.00
N HIS A 32 8.98 -3.64 3.68
CA HIS A 32 8.88 -4.93 3.01
C HIS A 32 9.92 -5.90 3.56
N VAL A 33 9.59 -7.19 3.58
CA VAL A 33 10.52 -8.27 3.89
C VAL A 33 10.45 -9.28 2.75
N SER A 34 11.62 -9.60 2.20
CA SER A 34 11.74 -10.67 1.20
C SER A 34 12.37 -11.89 1.86
N GLN A 35 11.67 -13.02 1.76
CA GLN A 35 12.15 -14.32 2.22
C GLN A 35 12.28 -15.26 1.01
N ASP A 36 12.81 -16.45 1.24
CA ASP A 36 12.99 -17.44 0.18
C ASP A 36 11.65 -17.92 -0.39
N THR A 37 10.64 -18.07 0.46
CA THR A 37 9.32 -18.62 0.11
C THR A 37 8.21 -17.57 0.02
N CYS A 38 8.41 -16.36 0.54
CA CYS A 38 7.39 -15.33 0.56
C CYS A 38 7.91 -13.89 0.51
N PHE A 39 7.01 -12.97 0.15
CA PHE A 39 7.15 -11.54 0.34
C PHE A 39 6.13 -11.08 1.37
N ILE A 40 6.57 -10.23 2.30
CA ILE A 40 5.70 -9.60 3.29
C ILE A 40 5.76 -8.09 3.08
N LEU A 41 4.63 -7.47 2.80
CA LEU A 41 4.51 -6.03 2.56
C LEU A 41 3.74 -5.39 3.73
N TYR A 42 4.34 -4.39 4.36
CA TYR A 42 3.73 -3.68 5.49
C TYR A 42 3.09 -2.39 5.00
N LEU A 43 1.78 -2.27 5.21
CA LEU A 43 0.92 -1.20 4.74
C LEU A 43 0.32 -0.47 5.95
N GLU A 44 0.46 0.85 6.00
CA GLU A 44 -0.18 1.68 7.02
C GLU A 44 -1.19 2.63 6.38
N GLU A 45 -2.37 2.72 6.97
CA GLU A 45 -3.42 3.63 6.50
C GLU A 45 -2.94 5.08 6.59
N LYS A 46 -3.19 5.86 5.53
CA LYS A 46 -2.84 7.28 5.47
C LYS A 46 -3.66 8.08 6.48
N ALA A 47 -3.11 9.19 6.96
CA ALA A 47 -3.83 10.11 7.85
C ALA A 47 -4.74 11.09 7.08
N THR A 48 -5.04 10.80 5.81
CA THR A 48 -5.91 11.62 4.96
C THR A 48 -7.36 11.32 5.27
N ILE A 49 -8.05 12.29 5.86
CA ILE A 49 -9.50 12.23 6.07
C ILE A 49 -10.17 12.47 4.71
N PRO A 50 -11.07 11.57 4.25
CA PRO A 50 -11.84 11.81 3.04
C PRO A 50 -12.63 13.11 3.15
N ALA A 51 -12.79 13.84 2.04
CA ALA A 51 -13.47 15.14 2.04
C ALA A 51 -14.91 15.08 2.60
N GLU A 52 -15.58 13.94 2.46
CA GLU A 52 -16.92 13.69 3.01
C GLU A 52 -16.98 13.75 4.55
N TYR A 53 -15.84 13.58 5.23
CA TYR A 53 -15.72 13.60 6.69
C TYR A 53 -14.88 14.79 7.18
N SER A 54 -14.59 15.79 6.34
CA SER A 54 -13.78 16.96 6.72
C SER A 54 -14.39 17.76 7.86
N ASP A 55 -15.71 17.71 7.99
CA ASP A 55 -16.47 18.43 9.03
C ASP A 55 -16.35 17.75 10.41
N LEU A 56 -15.87 16.50 10.45
CA LEU A 56 -15.62 15.77 11.69
C LEU A 56 -14.19 16.03 12.18
N HIS A 57 -14.06 16.46 13.45
CA HIS A 57 -12.76 16.54 14.13
C HIS A 57 -12.24 15.14 14.47
N LEU A 58 -11.76 14.42 13.46
CA LEU A 58 -11.17 13.09 13.62
C LEU A 58 -9.70 13.21 14.03
N HIS A 59 -9.34 12.50 15.10
CA HIS A 59 -7.98 12.41 15.59
C HIS A 59 -7.55 10.95 15.63
N SER A 60 -6.54 10.59 14.82
CA SER A 60 -5.98 9.25 14.78
C SER A 60 -5.42 8.84 16.15
N LYS A 61 -6.11 7.98 16.90
CA LYS A 61 -5.68 7.40 18.20
C LYS A 61 -4.85 6.13 18.00
N GLY A 62 -3.82 6.22 17.16
CA GLY A 62 -2.96 5.09 16.79
C GLY A 62 -3.60 4.14 15.79
N PHE A 63 -3.25 2.85 15.88
CA PHE A 63 -3.66 1.81 14.93
C PHE A 63 -4.46 0.69 15.61
N LEU A 64 -5.34 0.05 14.85
CA LEU A 64 -5.94 -1.22 15.20
C LEU A 64 -4.88 -2.34 15.13
N PRO A 65 -5.14 -3.51 15.73
CA PRO A 65 -4.29 -4.68 15.55
C PRO A 65 -4.01 -4.94 14.07
N GLU A 66 -2.76 -5.26 13.75
CA GLU A 66 -2.33 -5.61 12.40
C GLU A 66 -3.10 -6.83 11.90
N ILE A 67 -3.59 -6.74 10.66
CA ILE A 67 -4.21 -7.88 9.97
C ILE A 67 -3.27 -8.37 8.88
N GLU A 68 -3.31 -9.67 8.61
CA GLU A 68 -2.56 -10.28 7.52
C GLU A 68 -3.55 -10.77 6.44
N VAL A 69 -3.30 -10.38 5.20
CA VAL A 69 -4.08 -10.80 4.03
C VAL A 69 -3.13 -11.47 3.05
N GLN A 70 -3.48 -12.67 2.59
CA GLN A 70 -2.74 -13.35 1.55
C GLN A 70 -3.17 -12.85 0.16
N ASP A 71 -2.20 -12.56 -0.70
CA ASP A 71 -2.40 -12.12 -2.07
C ASP A 71 -1.82 -13.16 -3.07
N PHE A 72 -2.02 -12.91 -4.36
CA PHE A 72 -1.53 -13.78 -5.42
C PHE A 72 0.00 -13.94 -5.36
N PRO A 73 0.50 -15.17 -5.55
CA PRO A 73 1.94 -15.42 -5.48
C PRO A 73 2.68 -14.71 -6.62
N ILE A 74 3.81 -14.09 -6.28
CA ILE A 74 4.68 -13.40 -7.24
C ILE A 74 5.95 -14.24 -7.43
N ARG A 75 6.18 -14.69 -8.67
CA ARG A 75 7.38 -15.48 -9.05
C ARG A 75 7.59 -16.73 -8.17
N GLY A 76 6.49 -17.43 -7.85
CA GLY A 76 6.53 -18.64 -7.02
C GLY A 76 6.68 -18.40 -5.52
N LYS A 77 6.70 -17.13 -5.07
CA LYS A 77 6.70 -16.77 -3.65
C LYS A 77 5.31 -16.33 -3.23
N ALA A 78 4.84 -16.78 -2.07
CA ALA A 78 3.59 -16.30 -1.49
C ALA A 78 3.70 -14.81 -1.15
N VAL A 79 2.61 -14.05 -1.26
CA VAL A 79 2.59 -12.63 -0.91
C VAL A 79 1.65 -12.42 0.27
N TYR A 80 2.15 -11.74 1.29
CA TYR A 80 1.39 -11.38 2.48
C TYR A 80 1.37 -9.86 2.64
N LEU A 81 0.17 -9.31 2.75
CA LEU A 81 -0.08 -7.90 3.02
C LEU A 81 -0.40 -7.76 4.50
N ARG A 82 0.50 -7.12 5.26
CA ARG A 82 0.32 -6.77 6.67
C ARG A 82 -0.20 -5.36 6.77
N ILE A 83 -1.47 -5.23 7.13
CA ILE A 83 -2.20 -3.97 7.06
C ILE A 83 -2.49 -3.46 8.47
N LYS A 84 -2.06 -2.22 8.74
CA LYS A 84 -2.43 -1.47 9.94
C LYS A 84 -3.42 -0.37 9.58
N ARG A 85 -4.60 -0.46 10.18
CA ARG A 85 -5.68 0.52 10.02
C ARG A 85 -5.66 1.53 11.14
N ARG A 86 -5.98 2.79 10.84
CA ARG A 86 -6.04 3.85 11.85
C ARG A 86 -7.27 3.69 12.73
N ARG A 87 -7.12 4.10 13.98
CA ARG A 87 -8.24 4.34 14.89
C ARG A 87 -8.63 5.81 14.75
N TRP A 88 -9.59 6.08 13.89
CA TRP A 88 -10.15 7.41 13.68
C TRP A 88 -11.01 7.87 14.86
#